data_AF-A0A7K6B8Q6-F1
#
_entry.id   AF-A0A7K6B8Q6-F1
#
_cell.length_a   1.000
_cell.length_b   1.000
_cell.length_c   1.000
_cell.angle_alpha   90.00
_cell.angle_beta   90.00
_cell.angle_gamma   90.00
#
_symmetry.space_group_name_H-M   'P 1'
#
loop_
_entity.id
_entity.type
_entity.pdbx_description
1 polymer ?
#
loop_
_entity_poly.entity_id
_entity_poly.type
_entity_poly.pdbx_seq_one_letter_code
_entity_poly.pdbx_strand_id
1 'polypeptide(L)'
;MDYFWDQVQQKDVGRRMQVGQELLEYLSDPGRSPDVEQDPQRLDKVIDELSGWVNSSNFKVALLGLDILGAFVDRLSGRFKSYIGNVFPPLIDRLGDAKDQVREQAQNLILKLMDKAAPPMYVWERLAVGFKHKNYRSREGVCLCLVATLNIYGAQALILSKLVPHLYTALGDSNSQVRDAAILAIVEVYRHVGEKVRIDLTKRGIPTAR
;
A
#
# COMPACT_ATOMS: atom_id res chain seq x y z
N MET A 1 9.38 -22.72 -7.05
CA MET A 1 9.45 -21.47 -7.83
C MET A 1 9.67 -21.65 -9.33
N ASP A 2 10.49 -22.60 -9.81
CA ASP A 2 10.74 -22.80 -11.26
C ASP A 2 9.47 -22.86 -12.10
N TYR A 3 8.51 -23.67 -11.66
CA TYR A 3 7.20 -23.78 -12.30
C TYR A 3 6.49 -22.42 -12.42
N PHE A 4 6.36 -21.70 -11.31
CA PHE A 4 5.60 -20.45 -11.26
C PHE A 4 6.22 -19.35 -12.12
N TRP A 5 7.55 -19.32 -12.24
CA TRP A 5 8.26 -18.39 -13.11
C TRP A 5 7.74 -18.43 -14.56
N ASP A 6 7.62 -19.62 -15.14
CA ASP A 6 7.11 -19.77 -16.51
C ASP A 6 5.60 -19.50 -16.59
N GLN A 7 4.85 -19.85 -15.54
CA GLN A 7 3.40 -19.73 -15.56
C GLN A 7 2.89 -18.29 -15.40
N VAL A 8 3.56 -17.44 -14.60
CA VAL A 8 3.08 -16.06 -14.35
C VAL A 8 3.15 -15.16 -15.59
N GLN A 9 4.00 -15.52 -16.56
CA GLN A 9 4.17 -14.78 -17.81
C GLN A 9 3.01 -14.97 -18.80
N GLN A 10 2.21 -16.02 -18.62
CA GLN A 10 1.12 -16.34 -19.53
C GLN A 10 0.08 -15.22 -19.57
N LYS A 11 -0.56 -15.03 -20.72
CA LYS A 11 -1.47 -13.89 -20.96
C LYS A 11 -2.95 -14.29 -20.89
N ASP A 12 -3.27 -15.58 -21.00
CA ASP A 12 -4.64 -16.07 -20.88
C ASP A 12 -5.20 -15.84 -19.47
N VAL A 13 -6.40 -15.24 -19.39
CA VAL A 13 -7.01 -14.87 -18.11
C VAL A 13 -7.36 -16.10 -17.29
N GLY A 14 -7.97 -17.12 -17.90
CA GLY A 14 -8.38 -18.33 -17.17
C GLY A 14 -7.17 -19.02 -16.54
N ARG A 15 -6.08 -19.10 -17.30
CA ARG A 15 -4.83 -19.68 -16.83
C ARG A 15 -4.14 -18.86 -15.75
N ARG A 16 -4.14 -17.52 -15.86
CA ARG A 16 -3.67 -16.64 -14.78
C ARG A 16 -4.44 -16.87 -13.48
N MET A 17 -5.77 -16.99 -13.58
CA MET A 17 -6.61 -17.23 -12.40
C MET A 17 -6.25 -18.57 -11.74
N GLN A 18 -6.07 -19.63 -12.52
CA GLN A 18 -5.67 -20.94 -12.00
C GLN A 18 -4.27 -20.88 -11.35
N VAL A 19 -3.27 -20.40 -12.09
CA VAL A 19 -1.87 -20.33 -11.65
C VAL A 19 -1.74 -19.46 -10.41
N GLY A 20 -2.48 -18.36 -10.34
CA GLY A 20 -2.42 -17.48 -9.18
C GLY A 20 -2.96 -18.12 -7.90
N GLN A 21 -4.00 -18.98 -8.00
CA GLN A 21 -4.47 -19.75 -6.85
C GLN A 21 -3.43 -20.80 -6.41
N GLU A 22 -2.84 -21.53 -7.37
CA GLU A 22 -1.76 -22.48 -7.09
C GLU A 22 -0.55 -21.78 -6.43
N LEU A 23 -0.23 -20.54 -6.84
CA LEU A 23 0.85 -19.75 -6.26
C LEU A 23 0.52 -19.28 -4.84
N LEU A 24 -0.72 -18.88 -4.56
CA LEU A 24 -1.15 -18.55 -3.19
C LEU A 24 -1.03 -19.76 -2.26
N GLU A 25 -1.50 -20.93 -2.70
CA GLU A 25 -1.38 -22.18 -1.93
C GLU A 25 0.08 -22.56 -1.68
N TYR A 26 0.94 -22.40 -2.68
CA TYR A 26 2.37 -22.62 -2.55
C TYR A 26 3.03 -21.67 -1.54
N LEU A 27 2.69 -20.37 -1.57
CA LEU A 27 3.24 -19.37 -0.64
C LEU A 27 2.68 -19.46 0.78
N SER A 28 1.52 -20.08 0.97
CA SER A 28 0.83 -20.18 2.27
C SER A 28 1.60 -20.98 3.33
N ASP A 29 2.50 -21.88 2.90
CA ASP A 29 3.29 -22.74 3.78
C ASP A 29 4.78 -22.67 3.39
N PRO A 30 5.67 -22.17 4.28
CA PRO A 30 7.10 -22.17 4.06
C PRO A 30 7.70 -23.55 3.74
N GLY A 31 7.10 -24.64 4.23
CA GLY A 31 7.52 -26.01 3.95
C GLY A 31 7.22 -26.45 2.51
N ARG A 32 6.18 -25.88 1.87
CA ARG A 32 5.85 -26.10 0.46
C ARG A 32 6.67 -25.26 -0.49
N SER A 33 7.23 -24.17 0.02
CA SER A 33 7.94 -23.15 -0.76
C SER A 33 9.36 -22.86 -0.25
N PRO A 34 10.22 -23.89 -0.11
CA PRO A 34 11.58 -23.73 0.40
C PRO A 34 12.51 -23.02 -0.60
N ASP A 35 12.15 -22.96 -1.88
CA ASP A 35 12.96 -22.40 -2.97
C ASP A 35 12.55 -20.99 -3.40
N VAL A 36 11.67 -20.31 -2.64
CA VAL A 36 11.23 -18.91 -2.93
C VAL A 36 12.39 -17.94 -3.09
N GLU A 37 13.40 -18.09 -2.23
CA GLU A 37 14.52 -17.15 -2.13
C GLU A 37 15.84 -17.73 -2.66
N GLN A 38 15.81 -18.95 -3.23
CA GLN A 38 17.02 -19.62 -3.72
C GLN A 38 17.59 -18.95 -4.98
N ASP A 39 16.72 -18.35 -5.80
CA ASP A 39 17.11 -17.66 -7.03
C ASP A 39 16.53 -16.22 -7.02
N PRO A 40 17.33 -15.22 -6.61
CA PRO A 40 16.88 -13.84 -6.55
C PRO A 40 16.46 -13.29 -7.91
N GLN A 41 17.16 -13.64 -9.00
CA GLN A 41 16.82 -13.12 -10.34
C GLN A 41 15.45 -13.62 -10.79
N ARG A 42 15.10 -14.85 -10.45
CA ARG A 42 13.78 -15.41 -10.73
C ARG A 42 12.70 -14.75 -9.89
N LEU A 43 12.96 -14.55 -8.60
CA LEU A 43 12.03 -13.84 -7.72
C LEU A 43 11.74 -12.43 -8.24
N ASP A 44 12.78 -11.68 -8.62
CA ASP A 44 12.67 -10.34 -9.18
C ASP A 44 11.70 -10.33 -10.37
N LYS A 45 11.90 -11.23 -11.34
CA LYS A 45 11.05 -11.28 -12.53
C LYS A 45 9.62 -11.75 -12.22
N VAL A 46 9.42 -12.64 -11.25
CA VAL A 46 8.05 -13.02 -10.81
C VAL A 46 7.33 -11.81 -10.21
N ILE A 47 7.99 -11.04 -9.35
CA ILE A 47 7.42 -9.82 -8.77
C ILE A 47 7.11 -8.77 -9.84
N ASP A 48 7.96 -8.64 -10.86
CA ASP A 48 7.72 -7.74 -11.99
C ASP A 48 6.50 -8.15 -12.83
N GLU A 49 6.35 -9.45 -13.15
CA GLU A 49 5.14 -9.94 -13.85
C GLU A 49 3.87 -9.73 -13.02
N LEU A 50 3.92 -9.97 -11.70
CA LEU A 50 2.79 -9.73 -10.80
C LEU A 50 2.44 -8.24 -10.69
N SER A 51 3.43 -7.35 -10.73
CA SER A 51 3.20 -5.90 -10.84
C SER A 51 2.43 -5.56 -12.12
N GLY A 52 2.68 -6.29 -13.21
CA GLY A 52 1.87 -6.24 -14.44
C GLY A 52 0.45 -6.78 -14.26
N TRP A 53 0.25 -7.82 -13.44
CA TRP A 53 -1.09 -8.34 -13.13
C TRP A 53 -1.92 -7.33 -12.34
N VAL A 54 -1.32 -6.66 -11.36
CA VAL A 54 -1.98 -5.57 -10.59
C VAL A 54 -2.49 -4.47 -11.51
N ASN A 55 -1.77 -4.17 -12.59
CA ASN A 55 -2.18 -3.19 -13.59
C ASN A 55 -3.14 -3.71 -14.68
N SER A 56 -3.61 -4.95 -14.57
CA SER A 56 -4.55 -5.53 -15.53
C SER A 56 -5.86 -4.73 -15.61
N SER A 57 -6.43 -4.66 -16.81
CA SER A 57 -7.80 -4.15 -17.02
C SER A 57 -8.86 -5.12 -16.51
N ASN A 58 -8.52 -6.40 -16.31
CA ASN A 58 -9.41 -7.37 -15.69
C ASN A 58 -9.27 -7.28 -14.16
N PHE A 59 -10.30 -6.75 -13.49
CA PHE A 59 -10.27 -6.53 -12.04
C PHE A 59 -10.02 -7.81 -11.22
N LYS A 60 -10.43 -8.99 -11.71
CA LYS A 60 -10.15 -10.27 -11.02
C LYS A 60 -8.66 -10.62 -11.06
N VAL A 61 -8.00 -10.35 -12.19
CA VAL A 61 -6.54 -10.53 -12.32
C VAL A 61 -5.80 -9.50 -11.47
N ALA A 62 -6.28 -8.25 -11.44
CA ALA A 62 -5.70 -7.21 -10.58
C ALA A 62 -5.80 -7.56 -9.10
N LEU A 63 -6.98 -8.01 -8.63
CA LEU A 63 -7.16 -8.49 -7.26
C LEU A 63 -6.25 -9.67 -6.93
N LEU A 64 -6.18 -10.67 -7.81
CA LEU A 64 -5.32 -11.82 -7.60
C LEU A 64 -3.82 -11.42 -7.55
N GLY A 65 -3.41 -10.46 -8.38
CA GLY A 65 -2.06 -9.89 -8.32
C GLY A 65 -1.78 -9.21 -6.98
N LEU A 66 -2.73 -8.43 -6.45
CA LEU A 66 -2.63 -7.81 -5.13
C LEU A 66 -2.53 -8.86 -4.01
N ASP A 67 -3.35 -9.91 -4.06
CA ASP A 67 -3.35 -10.99 -3.07
C ASP A 67 -2.02 -11.75 -3.06
N ILE A 68 -1.49 -12.10 -4.23
CA ILE A 68 -0.20 -12.80 -4.36
C ILE A 68 0.95 -11.92 -3.88
N LEU A 69 0.98 -10.63 -4.24
CA LEU A 69 1.99 -9.72 -3.70
C LEU A 69 1.87 -9.61 -2.17
N GLY A 70 0.65 -9.58 -1.63
CA GLY A 70 0.41 -9.66 -0.19
C GLY A 70 0.99 -10.92 0.45
N ALA A 71 0.85 -12.08 -0.19
CA ALA A 71 1.44 -13.34 0.29
C ALA A 71 2.97 -13.31 0.23
N PHE A 72 3.58 -12.72 -0.81
CA PHE A 72 5.02 -12.50 -0.84
C PHE A 72 5.50 -11.55 0.25
N VAL A 73 4.76 -10.49 0.56
CA VAL A 73 5.08 -9.58 1.67
C VAL A 73 5.08 -10.34 3.00
N ASP A 74 4.10 -11.21 3.24
CA ASP A 74 4.08 -12.05 4.45
C ASP A 74 5.27 -13.02 4.46
N ARG A 75 5.55 -13.69 3.33
CA ARG A 75 6.61 -14.70 3.19
C ARG A 75 8.03 -14.12 3.34
N LEU A 76 8.29 -12.95 2.77
CA LEU A 76 9.61 -12.31 2.70
C LEU A 76 9.81 -11.29 3.83
N SER A 77 8.73 -10.73 4.38
CA SER A 77 8.76 -9.72 5.44
C SER A 77 9.71 -8.57 5.08
N GLY A 78 10.67 -8.22 5.94
CA GLY A 78 11.62 -7.12 5.71
C GLY A 78 12.47 -7.28 4.45
N ARG A 79 12.63 -8.51 3.92
CA ARG A 79 13.35 -8.77 2.66
C ARG A 79 12.56 -8.28 1.44
N PHE A 80 11.24 -8.07 1.57
CA PHE A 80 10.42 -7.48 0.51
C PHE A 80 10.77 -6.01 0.21
N LYS A 81 11.52 -5.33 1.11
CA LYS A 81 11.81 -3.90 1.01
C LYS A 81 12.47 -3.48 -0.30
N SER A 82 13.28 -4.35 -0.93
CA SER A 82 13.91 -4.09 -2.24
C SER A 82 12.89 -3.98 -3.37
N TYR A 83 11.76 -4.69 -3.28
CA TYR A 83 10.71 -4.74 -4.30
C TYR A 83 9.70 -3.60 -4.21
N ILE A 84 9.69 -2.85 -3.10
CA ILE A 84 8.77 -1.74 -2.87
C ILE A 84 8.81 -0.73 -4.04
N GLY A 85 9.98 -0.46 -4.60
CA GLY A 85 10.11 0.46 -5.75
C GLY A 85 9.32 0.01 -6.98
N ASN A 86 9.30 -1.29 -7.28
CA ASN A 86 8.68 -1.86 -8.47
C ASN A 86 7.15 -1.95 -8.33
N VAL A 87 6.67 -2.31 -7.14
CA VAL A 87 5.23 -2.51 -6.89
C VAL A 87 4.49 -1.20 -6.60
N PHE A 88 5.18 -0.12 -6.26
CA PHE A 88 4.52 1.12 -5.84
C PHE A 88 3.74 1.84 -6.95
N PRO A 89 4.29 2.03 -8.16
CA PRO A 89 3.55 2.68 -9.25
C PRO A 89 2.19 2.01 -9.54
N PRO A 90 2.07 0.68 -9.75
CA PRO A 90 0.77 0.05 -9.96
C PRO A 90 -0.16 0.16 -8.74
N LEU A 91 0.37 0.14 -7.51
CA LEU A 91 -0.45 0.34 -6.31
C LEU A 91 -1.10 1.72 -6.25
N ILE A 92 -0.36 2.78 -6.59
CA ILE A 92 -0.89 4.15 -6.66
C ILE A 92 -1.98 4.26 -7.74
N ASP A 93 -1.79 3.60 -8.88
CA ASP A 93 -2.82 3.51 -9.91
C ASP A 93 -4.07 2.79 -9.39
N ARG A 94 -3.90 1.68 -8.67
CA ARG A 94 -5.01 0.87 -8.13
C ARG A 94 -5.77 1.55 -6.99
N LEU A 95 -5.16 2.48 -6.25
CA LEU A 95 -5.90 3.37 -5.35
C LEU A 95 -6.97 4.21 -6.09
N GLY A 96 -6.88 4.34 -7.41
CA GLY A 96 -7.85 5.05 -8.24
C GLY A 96 -8.74 4.16 -9.11
N ASP A 97 -8.78 2.86 -8.85
CA ASP A 97 -9.54 1.89 -9.65
C ASP A 97 -11.05 2.15 -9.62
N ALA A 98 -11.74 1.79 -10.71
CA ALA A 98 -13.19 1.92 -10.82
C ALA A 98 -13.95 0.96 -9.88
N LYS A 99 -13.32 -0.12 -9.44
CA LYS A 99 -13.88 -1.09 -8.48
C LYS A 99 -13.41 -0.78 -7.07
N ASP A 100 -14.35 -0.55 -6.17
CA ASP A 100 -14.10 -0.25 -4.76
C ASP A 100 -13.24 -1.34 -4.11
N GLN A 101 -13.56 -2.61 -4.37
CA GLN A 101 -12.79 -3.76 -3.89
C GLN A 101 -11.30 -3.71 -4.28
N VAL A 102 -10.97 -3.22 -5.49
CA VAL A 102 -9.56 -3.10 -5.93
C VAL A 102 -8.87 -1.96 -5.17
N ARG A 103 -9.56 -0.83 -4.95
CA ARG A 103 -9.01 0.29 -4.18
C ARG A 103 -8.74 -0.12 -2.74
N GLU A 104 -9.68 -0.83 -2.11
CA GLU A 104 -9.55 -1.35 -0.75
C GLU A 104 -8.37 -2.33 -0.63
N GLN A 105 -8.24 -3.29 -1.54
CA GLN A 105 -7.12 -4.23 -1.51
C GLN A 105 -5.76 -3.57 -1.77
N ALA A 106 -5.71 -2.55 -2.64
CA ALA A 106 -4.51 -1.77 -2.85
C ALA A 106 -4.11 -1.01 -1.57
N GLN A 107 -5.07 -0.39 -0.87
CA GLN A 107 -4.81 0.26 0.41
C GLN A 107 -4.35 -0.75 1.47
N ASN A 108 -4.99 -1.91 1.57
CA ASN A 108 -4.60 -2.97 2.50
C ASN A 108 -3.18 -3.48 2.25
N LEU A 109 -2.79 -3.65 0.99
CA LEU A 109 -1.43 -4.05 0.65
C LEU A 109 -0.41 -2.95 1.00
N ILE A 110 -0.73 -1.68 0.76
CA ILE A 110 0.11 -0.55 1.19
C ILE A 110 0.31 -0.56 2.71
N LEU A 111 -0.75 -0.76 3.49
CA LEU A 111 -0.67 -0.87 4.95
C LEU A 111 0.13 -2.11 5.38
N LYS A 112 -0.05 -3.26 4.71
CA LYS A 112 0.74 -4.48 4.97
C LYS A 112 2.23 -4.26 4.73
N LEU A 113 2.60 -3.49 3.69
CA LEU A 113 4.00 -3.12 3.45
C LEU A 113 4.58 -2.32 4.63
N MET A 114 3.79 -1.45 5.26
CA MET A 114 4.20 -0.70 6.45
C MET A 114 4.40 -1.60 7.68
N ASP A 115 3.60 -2.66 7.81
CA ASP A 115 3.67 -3.61 8.92
C ASP A 115 4.84 -4.59 8.78
N LYS A 116 5.01 -5.17 7.59
CA LYS A 116 5.90 -6.33 7.38
C LYS A 116 7.21 -6.02 6.67
N ALA A 117 7.23 -5.05 5.76
CA ALA A 117 8.34 -4.87 4.83
C ALA A 117 9.23 -3.67 5.16
N ALA A 118 8.64 -2.52 5.50
CA ALA A 118 9.39 -1.31 5.79
C ALA A 118 8.62 -0.36 6.72
N PRO A 119 9.30 0.49 7.51
CA PRO A 119 8.62 1.44 8.39
C PRO A 119 7.65 2.37 7.63
N PRO A 120 6.53 2.82 8.25
CA PRO A 120 5.53 3.66 7.60
C PRO A 120 6.11 4.87 6.84
N MET A 121 7.06 5.59 7.43
CA MET A 121 7.68 6.73 6.76
C MET A 121 8.43 6.35 5.46
N TYR A 122 9.11 5.20 5.41
CA TYR A 122 9.81 4.74 4.19
C TYR A 122 8.83 4.49 3.04
N VAL A 123 7.65 3.95 3.39
CA VAL A 123 6.54 3.71 2.46
C VAL A 123 5.95 5.05 2.00
N TRP A 124 5.73 5.99 2.93
CA TRP A 124 5.18 7.32 2.64
C TRP A 124 6.09 8.21 1.78
N GLU A 125 7.41 8.10 1.91
CA GLU A 125 8.35 8.81 1.02
C GLU A 125 8.17 8.43 -0.46
N ARG A 126 7.63 7.23 -0.73
CA ARG A 126 7.30 6.77 -2.09
C ARG A 126 5.83 7.02 -2.43
N LEU A 127 4.92 6.90 -1.46
CA LEU A 127 3.49 7.10 -1.68
C LEU A 127 3.12 8.57 -1.98
N ALA A 128 3.86 9.52 -1.40
CA ALA A 128 3.52 10.94 -1.46
C ALA A 128 3.44 11.51 -2.90
N VAL A 129 4.11 10.89 -3.87
CA VAL A 129 3.97 11.29 -5.29
C VAL A 129 2.54 11.13 -5.81
N GLY A 130 1.76 10.21 -5.22
CA GLY A 130 0.37 9.95 -5.58
C GLY A 130 -0.58 11.11 -5.28
N PHE A 131 -0.22 12.06 -4.40
CA PHE A 131 -0.97 13.30 -4.21
C PHE A 131 -1.07 14.15 -5.48
N LYS A 132 -0.16 13.96 -6.44
CA LYS A 132 -0.14 14.66 -7.74
C LYS A 132 -0.61 13.78 -8.90
N HIS A 133 -1.21 12.63 -8.63
CA HIS A 133 -1.62 11.70 -9.66
C HIS A 133 -2.69 12.30 -10.59
N LYS A 134 -2.66 11.97 -11.88
CA LYS A 134 -3.63 12.51 -12.87
C LYS A 134 -5.08 12.08 -12.58
N ASN A 135 -5.27 10.87 -12.05
CA ASN A 135 -6.58 10.36 -11.68
C ASN A 135 -6.97 10.88 -10.28
N TYR A 136 -8.10 11.59 -10.20
CA TYR A 136 -8.57 12.15 -8.93
C TYR A 136 -8.84 11.08 -7.87
N ARG A 137 -9.32 9.89 -8.27
CA ARG A 137 -9.57 8.78 -7.33
C ARG A 137 -8.28 8.29 -6.68
N SER A 138 -7.15 8.29 -7.39
CA SER A 138 -5.87 7.96 -6.79
C SER A 138 -5.45 9.03 -5.77
N ARG A 139 -5.64 10.33 -6.09
CA ARG A 139 -5.32 11.42 -5.15
C ARG A 139 -6.17 11.34 -3.88
N GLU A 140 -7.47 11.11 -4.05
CA GLU A 140 -8.42 10.81 -2.98
C GLU A 140 -7.95 9.59 -2.16
N GLY A 141 -7.66 8.47 -2.83
CA GLY A 141 -7.19 7.24 -2.21
C GLY A 141 -5.90 7.40 -1.40
N VAL A 142 -4.97 8.26 -1.83
CA VAL A 142 -3.78 8.60 -1.04
C VAL A 142 -4.15 9.38 0.22
N CYS A 143 -5.08 10.32 0.16
CA CYS A 143 -5.56 11.04 1.36
C CYS A 143 -6.20 10.05 2.36
N LEU A 144 -7.06 9.15 1.87
CA LEU A 144 -7.70 8.11 2.69
C LEU A 144 -6.67 7.11 3.26
N CYS A 145 -5.62 6.79 2.50
CA CYS A 145 -4.54 5.95 2.99
C CYS A 145 -3.74 6.63 4.12
N LEU A 146 -3.61 7.96 4.10
CA LEU A 146 -3.01 8.72 5.20
C LEU A 146 -3.86 8.65 6.46
N VAL A 147 -5.18 8.81 6.34
CA VAL A 147 -6.12 8.61 7.45
C VAL A 147 -5.97 7.21 8.04
N ALA A 148 -5.97 6.17 7.20
CA ALA A 148 -5.79 4.79 7.65
C ALA A 148 -4.43 4.58 8.34
N THR A 149 -3.36 5.15 7.79
CA THR A 149 -2.01 5.07 8.38
C THR A 149 -1.99 5.70 9.78
N LEU A 150 -2.57 6.90 9.93
CA LEU A 150 -2.63 7.60 11.22
C LEU A 150 -3.40 6.78 12.26
N ASN A 151 -4.56 6.24 11.87
CA ASN A 151 -5.37 5.43 12.76
C ASN A 151 -4.67 4.14 13.23
N ILE A 152 -3.87 3.51 12.38
CA ILE A 152 -3.19 2.25 12.70
C ILE A 152 -1.86 2.48 13.43
N TYR A 153 -1.01 3.40 12.93
CA TYR A 153 0.37 3.55 13.39
C TYR A 153 0.60 4.80 14.24
N GLY A 154 -0.35 5.73 14.25
CA GLY A 154 -0.22 7.03 14.92
C GLY A 154 0.71 8.00 14.18
N ALA A 155 0.59 9.29 14.53
CA ALA A 155 1.38 10.36 13.95
C ALA A 155 2.90 10.22 14.16
N GLN A 156 3.33 9.54 15.24
CA GLN A 156 4.74 9.35 15.57
C GLN A 156 5.49 8.46 14.56
N ALA A 157 4.76 7.65 13.79
CA ALA A 157 5.35 6.83 12.73
C ALA A 157 5.68 7.64 11.46
N LEU A 158 5.28 8.91 11.41
CA LEU A 158 5.37 9.78 10.24
C LEU A 158 6.09 11.09 10.57
N ILE A 159 6.76 11.64 9.56
CA ILE A 159 7.28 13.00 9.57
C ILE A 159 6.21 13.89 8.93
N LEU A 160 5.20 14.28 9.72
CA LEU A 160 4.01 14.99 9.23
C LEU A 160 4.34 16.30 8.51
N SER A 161 5.43 16.98 8.88
CA SER A 161 5.88 18.20 8.19
C SER A 161 6.23 17.98 6.72
N LYS A 162 6.57 16.74 6.31
CA LYS A 162 6.77 16.38 4.89
C LYS A 162 5.45 16.10 4.15
N LEU A 163 4.38 15.71 4.87
CA LEU A 163 3.12 15.26 4.26
C LEU A 163 2.05 16.36 4.23
N VAL A 164 1.98 17.18 5.27
CA VAL A 164 0.99 18.26 5.41
C VAL A 164 0.99 19.26 4.23
N PRO A 165 2.13 19.67 3.64
CA PRO A 165 2.11 20.54 2.45
C PRO A 165 1.37 19.95 1.25
N HIS A 166 1.38 18.62 1.09
CA HIS A 166 0.62 17.94 0.04
C HIS A 166 -0.88 18.01 0.30
N LEU A 167 -1.31 17.86 1.57
CA LEU A 167 -2.72 18.00 1.94
C LEU A 167 -3.23 19.41 1.70
N TYR A 168 -2.45 20.44 2.02
CA TYR A 168 -2.81 21.83 1.71
C TYR A 168 -3.02 22.07 0.21
N THR A 169 -2.21 21.43 -0.64
CA THR A 169 -2.42 21.48 -2.09
C THR A 169 -3.70 20.75 -2.48
N ALA A 170 -3.98 19.58 -1.88
CA ALA A 170 -5.18 18.79 -2.15
C ALA A 170 -6.49 19.47 -1.69
N LEU A 171 -6.44 20.38 -0.70
CA LEU A 171 -7.60 21.22 -0.35
C LEU A 171 -8.04 22.14 -1.50
N GLY A 172 -7.12 22.50 -2.40
CA GLY A 172 -7.39 23.29 -3.59
C GLY A 172 -7.68 22.44 -4.85
N ASP A 173 -7.88 21.14 -4.71
CA ASP A 173 -8.08 20.26 -5.86
C ASP A 173 -9.37 20.60 -6.63
N SER A 174 -9.34 20.41 -7.96
CA SER A 174 -10.51 20.67 -8.81
C SER A 174 -11.68 19.73 -8.51
N ASN A 175 -11.39 18.52 -8.03
CA ASN A 175 -12.41 17.53 -7.67
C ASN A 175 -12.80 17.63 -6.18
N SER A 176 -14.10 17.68 -5.90
CA SER A 176 -14.62 17.81 -4.52
C SER A 176 -14.25 16.63 -3.63
N GLN A 177 -14.24 15.40 -4.14
CA GLN A 177 -13.94 14.21 -3.34
C GLN A 177 -12.50 14.22 -2.83
N VAL A 178 -11.56 14.75 -3.62
CA VAL A 178 -10.17 14.94 -3.19
C VAL A 178 -10.09 15.99 -2.08
N ARG A 179 -10.83 17.10 -2.20
CA ARG A 179 -10.88 18.14 -1.16
C ARG A 179 -11.45 17.58 0.14
N ASP A 180 -12.55 16.83 0.06
CA ASP A 180 -13.21 16.24 1.23
C ASP A 180 -12.28 15.22 1.92
N ALA A 181 -11.61 14.35 1.15
CA ALA A 181 -10.64 13.40 1.69
C ALA A 181 -9.41 14.11 2.30
N ALA A 182 -8.96 15.22 1.72
CA ALA A 182 -7.89 16.04 2.29
C ALA A 182 -8.30 16.70 3.61
N ILE A 183 -9.54 17.19 3.72
CA ILE A 183 -10.10 17.70 4.98
C ILE A 183 -10.08 16.59 6.04
N LEU A 184 -10.56 15.39 5.70
CA LEU A 184 -10.55 14.25 6.61
C LEU A 184 -9.13 13.91 7.08
N ALA A 185 -8.15 13.87 6.17
CA ALA A 185 -6.76 13.63 6.51
C ALA A 185 -6.17 14.71 7.44
N ILE A 186 -6.50 15.98 7.22
CA ILE A 186 -6.06 17.09 8.08
C ILE A 186 -6.69 16.98 9.47
N VAL A 187 -8.00 16.72 9.55
CA VAL A 187 -8.70 16.51 10.84
C VAL A 187 -8.04 15.37 11.62
N GLU A 188 -7.71 14.27 10.94
CA GLU A 188 -7.03 13.13 11.56
C GLU A 188 -5.62 13.50 12.06
N VAL A 189 -4.87 14.28 11.28
CA VAL A 189 -3.58 14.83 11.72
C VAL A 189 -3.74 15.66 12.99
N TYR A 190 -4.71 16.59 13.04
CA TYR A 190 -4.97 17.42 14.22
C TYR A 190 -5.35 16.58 15.44
N ARG A 191 -6.17 15.55 15.27
CA ARG A 191 -6.58 14.64 16.34
C ARG A 191 -5.36 13.98 16.98
N HIS A 192 -4.45 13.44 16.17
CA HIS A 192 -3.26 12.77 16.68
C HIS A 192 -2.21 13.73 17.27
N VAL A 193 -2.01 14.92 16.68
CA VAL A 193 -1.07 15.91 17.22
C VAL A 193 -1.60 16.49 18.54
N GLY A 194 -2.89 16.81 18.62
CA GLY A 194 -3.53 17.27 19.85
C GLY A 194 -3.44 16.25 20.99
N GLU A 195 -3.67 14.97 20.68
CA GLU A 195 -3.52 13.88 21.64
C GLU A 195 -2.07 13.77 22.17
N LYS A 196 -1.07 13.93 21.29
CA LYS A 196 0.33 13.95 21.71
C LYS A 196 0.64 15.09 22.67
N VAL A 197 0.19 16.30 22.35
CA VAL A 197 0.37 17.47 23.22
C VAL A 197 -0.29 17.22 24.58
N ARG A 198 -1.50 16.65 24.60
CA ARG A 198 -2.20 16.28 25.84
C ARG A 198 -1.41 15.27 26.69
N ILE A 199 -0.88 14.22 26.08
CA ILE A 199 -0.07 13.21 26.77
C ILE A 199 1.20 13.84 27.37
N ASP A 200 1.92 14.66 26.60
CA ASP A 200 3.15 15.30 27.06
C ASP A 200 2.91 16.31 28.20
N LEU A 201 1.80 17.06 28.15
CA LEU A 201 1.38 17.94 29.24
C LEU A 201 1.04 17.15 30.51
N THR A 202 0.30 16.04 30.36
CA THR A 202 -0.06 15.16 31.48
C THR A 202 1.19 14.56 32.15
N LYS A 203 2.17 14.10 31.35
CA LYS A 203 3.47 13.61 31.87
C LYS A 203 4.25 14.68 32.64
N ARG A 204 4.06 15.95 32.29
CA ARG A 204 4.67 17.10 32.96
C ARG A 204 3.83 17.62 34.14
N GLY A 205 2.75 16.92 34.51
CA GLY A 205 1.87 17.28 35.62
C GLY A 205 0.99 18.49 35.35
N ILE A 206 0.85 18.93 34.09
CA ILE A 206 0.00 20.05 33.70
C ILE A 206 -1.40 19.48 33.37
N PRO A 207 -2.45 19.80 34.14
CA PRO A 207 -3.81 19.34 33.84
C PRO A 207 -4.29 19.97 32.53
N THR A 208 -4.84 19.16 31.63
CA THR A 208 -5.54 19.70 30.46
C THR A 208 -6.89 20.28 30.87
N ALA A 209 -7.21 21.48 30.39
CA ALA A 209 -8.51 22.10 30.60
C ALA A 209 -9.63 21.16 30.10
N ARG A 210 -10.66 20.99 30.94
CA ARG A 210 -11.84 20.14 30.70
C ARG A 210 -12.67 20.64 29.52
#